data_AF-A0A415RF08-F1
#
_entry.id   AF-A0A415RF08-F1
#
_cell.length_a   1.000
_cell.length_b   1.000
_cell.length_c   1.000
_cell.angle_alpha   90.00
_cell.angle_beta   90.00
_cell.angle_gamma   90.00
#
_symmetry.space_group_name_H-M   'P 1'
#
loop_
_entity.id
_entity.type
_entity.pdbx_description
1 polymer ?
#
loop_
_entity_poly.entity_id
_entity_poly.type
_entity_poly.pdbx_seq_one_letter_code
_entity_poly.pdbx_strand_id
1 'polypeptide(L)'
;MDSSLLVIILFALFAIVMDRLGKKGRKLPRAPKRPEPSATLPPPLPRPWPSQRGGQTESAKGRLGFKIPEIKGAPPAPGHIDAGGVYREAGAVLKEQHELQQEEQAARRHHEAYEQAKRLEEARIRAEEQAVYTRDAKIPQGDAGGPRTILPVLTPESAQQAVVLAEILGEPRAHRPGRWQQHHRHE
;
A
#
# COMPACT_ATOMS: atom_id res chain seq x y z
N MET A 1 -22.80 12.80 31.39
CA MET A 1 -21.94 13.90 30.93
C MET A 1 -22.55 14.38 29.62
N ASP A 2 -23.10 15.59 29.61
CA ASP A 2 -23.83 16.10 28.45
C ASP A 2 -22.92 16.19 27.24
N SER A 3 -23.40 15.79 26.06
CA SER A 3 -22.62 15.77 24.83
C SER A 3 -21.95 17.12 24.53
N SER A 4 -22.58 18.22 24.95
CA SER A 4 -22.04 19.58 24.88
C SER A 4 -20.76 19.77 25.71
N LEU A 5 -20.67 19.19 26.90
CA LEU A 5 -19.47 19.23 27.74
C LEU A 5 -18.32 18.46 27.09
N LEU A 6 -18.60 17.33 26.44
CA LEU A 6 -17.59 16.54 25.73
C LEU A 6 -17.02 17.31 24.52
N VAL A 7 -17.87 18.02 23.76
CA VAL A 7 -17.42 18.85 22.62
C VAL A 7 -16.52 20.00 23.10
N ILE A 8 -16.87 20.66 24.21
CA ILE A 8 -16.07 21.75 24.78
C ILE A 8 -14.71 21.24 25.25
N ILE A 9 -14.66 20.08 25.92
CA ILE A 9 -13.41 19.47 26.39
C ILE A 9 -12.53 19.08 25.19
N LEU A 10 -13.10 18.48 24.15
CA LEU A 10 -12.38 18.11 22.93
C LEU A 10 -11.79 19.35 22.23
N PHE A 11 -12.58 20.42 22.10
CA PHE A 11 -12.13 21.67 21.50
C PHE A 11 -10.99 22.31 22.29
N ALA A 12 -11.06 22.30 23.62
CA ALA A 12 -10.01 22.82 24.49
C ALA A 12 -8.69 22.03 24.33
N LEU A 13 -8.77 20.70 24.27
CA LEU A 13 -7.60 19.85 24.03
C LEU A 13 -7.00 20.10 22.64
N PHE A 14 -7.83 20.20 21.61
CA PHE A 14 -7.39 20.50 20.25
C PHE A 14 -6.69 21.87 20.15
N ALA A 15 -7.22 22.90 20.80
CA ALA A 15 -6.61 24.23 20.83
C ALA A 15 -5.23 24.24 21.50
N ILE A 16 -5.04 23.49 22.60
CA ILE A 16 -3.75 23.38 23.29
C ILE A 16 -2.70 22.69 22.40
N VAL A 17 -3.10 21.66 21.66
CA VAL A 17 -2.21 20.95 20.72
C VAL A 17 -1.79 21.86 19.57
N MET A 18 -2.74 22.60 18.99
CA MET A 18 -2.45 23.56 17.90
C MET A 18 -1.59 24.73 18.36
N ASP A 19 -1.79 25.27 19.57
CA ASP A 19 -0.96 26.35 20.13
C ASP A 19 0.49 25.88 20.43
N ARG A 20 0.67 24.60 20.78
CA ARG A 20 2.02 24.01 20.89
C ARG A 20 2.69 23.78 19.54
N LEU A 21 1.94 23.49 18.49
CA LEU A 21 2.49 23.23 17.15
C LEU A 21 2.76 24.51 16.35
N GLY A 22 2.01 25.59 16.61
CA GLY A 22 2.07 26.85 15.86
C GLY A 22 3.23 27.79 16.19
N LYS A 23 3.95 27.60 17.31
CA LYS A 23 5.01 28.53 17.77
C LYS A 23 6.38 28.30 17.13
N LYS A 24 6.43 28.04 15.82
CA LYS A 24 7.69 27.99 15.05
C LYS A 24 7.65 28.86 13.80
N GLY A 25 7.15 30.09 13.93
CA GLY A 25 7.43 31.17 12.98
C GLY A 25 8.86 31.70 13.12
N ARG A 26 9.87 30.88 12.80
CA ARG A 26 11.24 31.39 12.63
C ARG A 26 11.27 32.21 11.35
N LYS A 27 11.30 33.53 11.47
CA LYS A 27 11.67 34.41 10.35
C LYS A 27 13.07 33.98 9.89
N LEU A 28 13.19 33.43 8.67
CA LEU A 28 14.48 33.11 8.09
C LEU A 28 15.31 34.40 8.02
N PRO A 29 16.60 34.39 8.44
CA PRO A 29 17.46 35.54 8.24
C PRO A 29 17.59 35.81 6.75
N ARG A 30 17.45 37.08 6.37
CA ARG A 30 17.61 37.54 4.99
C ARG A 30 19.06 37.27 4.57
N ALA A 31 19.25 36.49 3.51
CA ALA A 31 20.58 36.19 2.98
C ALA A 31 21.31 37.51 2.60
N PRO A 32 22.62 37.63 2.85
CA PRO A 32 23.38 38.80 2.44
C PRO A 32 23.44 38.88 0.90
N LYS A 33 23.20 40.07 0.35
CA LYS A 33 23.36 40.33 -1.09
C LYS A 33 24.83 40.18 -1.47
N ARG A 34 25.11 39.34 -2.46
CA ARG A 34 26.44 39.15 -3.05
C ARG A 34 26.84 40.44 -3.78
N PRO A 35 28.05 40.98 -3.59
CA PRO A 35 28.52 42.11 -4.38
C PRO A 35 28.67 41.70 -5.85
N GLU A 36 28.16 42.55 -6.76
CA GLU A 36 28.23 42.38 -8.20
C GLU A 36 29.68 42.18 -8.66
N PRO A 37 30.00 41.12 -9.42
CA PRO A 37 31.33 40.99 -10.00
C PRO A 37 31.51 42.06 -11.07
N SER A 38 32.54 42.88 -10.88
CA SER A 38 33.07 43.85 -11.84
C SER A 38 32.86 43.40 -13.29
N ALA A 39 32.17 44.25 -14.06
CA ALA A 39 31.87 44.07 -15.48
C ALA A 39 33.15 44.19 -16.34
N THR A 40 34.08 43.27 -16.15
CA THR A 40 35.26 43.11 -16.99
C THR A 40 35.31 41.65 -17.37
N LEU A 41 34.67 41.34 -18.51
CA LEU A 41 34.79 40.02 -19.12
C LEU A 41 36.29 39.75 -19.41
N PRO A 42 36.81 38.56 -19.07
CA PRO A 42 38.16 38.20 -19.50
C PRO A 42 38.22 38.23 -21.04
N PRO A 43 39.39 38.54 -21.63
CA PRO A 43 39.55 38.51 -23.08
C PRO A 43 39.12 37.14 -23.62
N PRO A 44 38.46 37.09 -24.80
CA PRO A 44 38.02 35.83 -25.37
C PRO A 44 39.24 34.93 -25.63
N LEU A 45 39.14 33.68 -25.18
CA LEU A 45 40.17 32.67 -25.44
C LEU A 45 40.41 32.55 -26.95
N PRO A 46 41.66 32.32 -27.40
CA PRO A 46 41.93 32.05 -28.80
C PRO A 46 41.10 30.85 -29.25
N ARG A 47 40.58 30.91 -30.48
CA ARG A 47 39.79 29.81 -31.04
C ARG A 47 40.64 28.53 -30.97
N PRO A 48 40.13 27.42 -30.42
CA PRO A 48 40.84 26.17 -30.49
C PRO A 48 41.11 25.85 -31.96
N TRP A 49 42.29 25.27 -32.25
CA TRP A 49 42.59 24.65 -33.54
C TRP A 49 41.34 23.87 -33.99
N PRO A 50 40.94 23.88 -35.28
CA PRO A 50 39.92 22.96 -35.75
C PRO A 50 40.36 21.53 -35.42
N SER A 51 39.93 21.04 -34.25
CA SER A 51 39.93 19.64 -33.92
C SER A 51 39.04 19.05 -35.00
N GLN A 52 39.60 18.17 -35.81
CA GLN A 52 38.84 17.22 -36.58
C GLN A 52 38.05 16.39 -35.56
N ARG A 53 36.95 16.98 -35.08
CA ARG A 53 36.01 16.40 -34.14
C ARG A 53 35.26 15.39 -34.99
N GLY A 54 35.86 14.21 -35.10
CA GLY A 54 35.15 12.96 -35.35
C GLY A 54 34.18 12.73 -34.21
N GLY A 55 33.13 13.55 -34.14
CA GLY A 55 31.90 13.25 -33.43
C GLY A 55 31.11 12.32 -34.31
N GLN A 56 31.45 11.04 -34.29
CA GLN A 56 30.53 9.99 -34.65
C GLN A 56 29.91 9.48 -33.35
N THR A 57 28.82 10.13 -32.94
CA THR A 57 27.84 9.49 -32.09
C THR A 57 26.48 9.73 -32.73
N GLU A 58 26.06 8.67 -33.41
CA GLU A 58 24.68 8.29 -33.74
C GLU A 58 24.00 8.96 -34.94
N SER A 59 23.53 8.08 -35.84
CA SER A 59 22.67 8.33 -36.99
C SER A 59 23.30 8.96 -38.25
N ALA A 60 24.38 8.35 -38.77
CA ALA A 60 24.66 8.38 -40.20
C ALA A 60 24.74 6.94 -40.73
N LYS A 61 23.60 6.26 -40.78
CA LYS A 61 23.42 5.12 -41.69
C LYS A 61 23.61 5.67 -43.12
N GLY A 62 24.83 5.63 -43.64
CA GLY A 62 25.10 5.76 -45.07
C GLY A 62 26.03 6.88 -45.58
N ARG A 63 27.15 7.22 -44.93
CA ARG A 63 28.18 8.09 -45.58
C ARG A 63 29.65 7.70 -45.34
N LEU A 64 29.93 6.44 -45.07
CA LEU A 64 31.27 5.88 -45.29
C LEU A 64 31.07 4.67 -46.19
N GLY A 65 31.67 4.70 -47.39
CA GLY A 65 31.47 3.70 -48.43
C GLY A 65 31.99 2.30 -48.09
N PHE A 66 32.50 2.09 -46.88
CA PHE A 66 32.96 0.79 -46.39
C PHE A 66 32.46 0.55 -44.96
N LYS A 67 32.09 -0.70 -44.67
CA LYS A 67 31.71 -1.15 -43.32
C LYS A 67 32.98 -1.33 -42.50
N ILE A 68 33.08 -0.62 -41.38
CA ILE A 68 34.16 -0.85 -40.40
C ILE A 68 33.88 -2.23 -39.75
N PRO A 69 34.81 -3.20 -39.84
CA PRO A 69 34.62 -4.52 -39.23
C PRO A 69 34.68 -4.43 -37.69
N GLU A 70 33.86 -5.23 -37.02
CA GLU A 70 33.86 -5.36 -35.56
C GLU A 70 35.16 -6.05 -35.10
N ILE A 71 35.98 -5.33 -34.35
CA ILE A 71 37.26 -5.85 -33.83
C ILE A 71 36.96 -6.76 -32.63
N LYS A 72 37.13 -8.08 -32.81
CA LYS A 72 37.05 -9.04 -31.70
C LYS A 72 38.15 -8.73 -30.68
N GLY A 73 37.76 -8.36 -29.46
CA GLY A 73 38.69 -8.02 -28.37
C GLY A 73 38.89 -6.53 -28.11
N ALA A 74 38.11 -5.64 -28.73
CA ALA A 74 38.03 -4.26 -28.26
C ALA A 74 37.54 -4.25 -26.79
N PRO A 75 38.17 -3.46 -25.89
CA PRO A 75 37.65 -3.32 -24.54
C PRO A 75 36.20 -2.82 -24.62
N PRO A 76 35.29 -3.34 -23.77
CA PRO A 76 33.93 -2.83 -23.72
C PRO A 76 33.99 -1.31 -23.57
N ALA A 77 33.09 -0.60 -24.24
CA ALA A 77 33.09 0.87 -24.28
C ALA A 77 33.30 1.45 -22.88
N PRO A 78 34.12 2.51 -22.74
CA PRO A 78 34.42 3.10 -21.44
C PRO A 78 33.12 3.41 -20.72
N GLY A 79 33.11 3.10 -19.41
CA GLY A 79 31.93 3.13 -18.54
C GLY A 79 30.95 4.25 -18.84
N HIS A 80 29.66 3.92 -18.69
CA HIS A 80 28.55 4.85 -18.83
C HIS A 80 28.85 6.12 -18.04
N ILE A 81 28.95 7.24 -18.78
CA ILE A 81 28.95 8.58 -18.20
C ILE A 81 27.47 8.90 -17.95
N ASP A 82 27.09 9.03 -16.67
CA ASP A 82 25.73 9.41 -16.29
C ASP A 82 25.34 10.78 -16.88
N ALA A 83 24.05 11.12 -16.87
CA ALA A 83 23.57 12.45 -17.25
C ALA A 83 24.26 13.61 -16.48
N GLY A 84 24.93 13.32 -15.36
CA GLY A 84 25.74 14.26 -14.58
C GLY A 84 27.24 14.34 -14.96
N GLY A 85 27.71 13.65 -15.99
CA GLY A 85 29.11 13.71 -16.42
C GLY A 85 30.10 12.90 -15.55
N VAL A 86 29.61 12.08 -14.62
CA VAL A 86 30.43 11.28 -13.70
C VAL A 86 30.64 9.88 -14.28
N TYR A 87 31.90 9.43 -14.30
CA TYR A 87 32.27 8.08 -14.73
C TYR A 87 31.89 7.06 -13.66
N ARG A 88 31.08 6.06 -14.00
CA ARG A 88 30.83 4.89 -13.14
C ARG A 88 31.36 3.61 -13.77
N GLU A 89 31.95 2.76 -12.95
CA GLU A 89 32.38 1.43 -13.37
C GLU A 89 31.16 0.56 -13.73
N ALA A 90 31.25 -0.22 -14.80
CA ALA A 90 30.12 -1.01 -15.31
C ALA A 90 29.54 -2.00 -14.27
N GLY A 91 30.34 -2.44 -13.29
CA GLY A 91 29.88 -3.28 -12.18
C GLY A 91 29.24 -2.53 -11.01
N ALA A 92 29.53 -1.22 -10.86
CA ALA A 92 29.01 -0.41 -9.76
C ALA A 92 27.51 -0.16 -9.90
N VAL A 93 27.03 0.12 -11.12
CA VAL A 93 25.60 0.34 -11.39
C VAL A 93 24.76 -0.91 -11.09
N LEU A 94 25.26 -2.10 -11.45
CA LEU A 94 24.56 -3.36 -11.18
C LEU A 94 24.48 -3.65 -9.68
N LYS A 95 25.57 -3.35 -8.94
CA LYS A 95 25.63 -3.52 -7.48
C LYS A 95 24.69 -2.56 -6.77
N GLU A 96 24.67 -1.28 -7.15
CA GLU A 96 23.76 -0.28 -6.61
C GLU A 96 22.29 -0.67 -6.83
N GLN A 97 21.94 -1.15 -8.04
CA GLN A 97 20.57 -1.63 -8.31
C GLN A 97 20.18 -2.81 -7.40
N HIS A 98 21.11 -3.73 -7.17
CA HIS A 98 20.86 -4.88 -6.30
C HIS A 98 20.74 -4.46 -4.82
N GLU A 99 21.53 -3.49 -4.37
CA GLU A 99 21.43 -2.92 -3.01
C GLU A 99 20.10 -2.19 -2.81
N LEU A 100 19.66 -1.37 -3.77
CA LEU A 100 18.36 -0.71 -3.75
C LEU A 100 17.21 -1.73 -3.68
N GLN A 101 17.29 -2.82 -4.45
CA GLN A 101 16.27 -3.86 -4.42
C GLN A 101 16.22 -4.56 -3.06
N GLN A 102 17.37 -4.81 -2.42
CA GLN A 102 17.42 -5.37 -1.07
C GLN A 102 16.88 -4.41 -0.02
N GLU A 103 17.22 -3.12 -0.12
CA GLU A 103 16.71 -2.09 0.79
C GLU A 103 15.18 -1.98 0.69
N GLU A 104 14.63 -2.02 -0.52
CA GLU A 104 13.18 -1.98 -0.72
C GLU A 104 12.50 -3.23 -0.11
N GLN A 105 13.09 -4.41 -0.27
CA GLN A 105 12.60 -5.63 0.37
C GLN A 105 12.67 -5.55 1.90
N ALA A 106 13.76 -5.00 2.44
CA ALA A 106 13.90 -4.80 3.88
C ALA A 106 12.85 -3.82 4.41
N ALA A 107 12.64 -2.69 3.71
CA ALA A 107 11.64 -1.70 4.06
C ALA A 107 10.22 -2.31 4.05
N ARG A 108 9.89 -3.12 3.03
CA ARG A 108 8.61 -3.86 2.97
C ARG A 108 8.44 -4.79 4.17
N ARG A 109 9.46 -5.59 4.53
CA ARG A 109 9.40 -6.48 5.69
C ARG A 109 9.22 -5.71 7.00
N HIS A 110 9.93 -4.59 7.18
CA HIS A 110 9.77 -3.74 8.35
C HIS A 110 8.37 -3.14 8.44
N HIS A 111 7.82 -2.70 7.32
CA HIS A 111 6.44 -2.18 7.27
C HIS A 111 5.42 -3.27 7.61
N GLU A 112 5.54 -4.46 7.04
CA GLU A 112 4.67 -5.60 7.36
C GLU A 112 4.74 -5.99 8.84
N ALA A 113 5.94 -6.02 9.43
CA ALA A 113 6.13 -6.31 10.85
C ALA A 113 5.47 -5.23 11.73
N TYR A 114 5.59 -3.97 11.37
CA TYR A 114 4.93 -2.85 12.05
C TYR A 114 3.40 -2.97 11.98
N GLU A 115 2.85 -3.25 10.80
CA GLU A 115 1.40 -3.44 10.61
C GLU A 115 0.88 -4.68 11.37
N GLN A 116 1.66 -5.76 11.45
CA GLN A 116 1.33 -6.91 12.28
C GLN A 116 1.29 -6.55 13.76
N ALA A 117 2.29 -5.82 14.27
CA ALA A 117 2.32 -5.38 15.66
C ALA A 117 1.11 -4.49 15.99
N LYS A 118 0.78 -3.55 15.09
CA LYS A 118 -0.38 -2.68 15.24
C LYS A 118 -1.69 -3.46 15.28
N ARG A 119 -1.88 -4.44 14.39
CA ARG A 119 -3.08 -5.30 14.39
C ARG A 119 -3.23 -6.10 15.67
N LEU A 120 -2.12 -6.61 16.23
CA LEU A 120 -2.14 -7.34 17.50
C LEU A 120 -2.52 -6.42 18.66
N GLU A 121 -2.01 -5.19 18.69
CA GLU A 121 -2.37 -4.19 19.69
C GLU A 121 -3.85 -3.79 19.59
N GLU A 122 -4.33 -3.47 18.38
CA GLU A 122 -5.75 -3.16 18.14
C GLU A 122 -6.66 -4.34 18.50
N ALA A 123 -6.23 -5.58 18.22
CA ALA A 123 -6.98 -6.79 18.60
C ALA A 123 -7.05 -6.95 20.12
N ARG A 124 -5.97 -6.65 20.84
CA ARG A 124 -5.95 -6.67 22.31
C ARG A 124 -6.90 -5.63 22.90
N ILE A 125 -6.84 -4.39 22.40
CA ILE A 125 -7.73 -3.31 22.84
C ILE A 125 -9.19 -3.70 22.56
N ARG A 126 -9.51 -4.18 21.36
CA ARG A 126 -10.87 -4.62 21.02
C ARG A 126 -11.36 -5.74 21.93
N ALA A 127 -10.49 -6.69 22.28
CA ALA A 127 -10.86 -7.78 23.20
C ALA A 127 -11.14 -7.24 24.61
N GLU A 128 -10.34 -6.28 25.10
CA GLU A 128 -10.57 -5.62 26.38
C GLU A 128 -11.87 -4.81 26.38
N GLU A 129 -12.13 -4.03 25.33
CA GLU A 129 -13.39 -3.29 25.15
C GLU A 129 -14.61 -4.21 25.09
N GLN A 130 -14.51 -5.33 24.37
CA GLN A 130 -15.58 -6.34 24.33
C GLN A 130 -15.82 -6.99 25.70
N ALA A 131 -14.75 -7.25 26.46
CA ALA A 131 -14.87 -7.78 27.82
C ALA A 131 -15.55 -6.78 28.76
N VAL A 132 -15.26 -5.48 28.62
CA VAL A 132 -15.96 -4.41 29.37
C VAL A 132 -17.43 -4.35 28.95
N TYR A 133 -17.71 -4.30 27.65
CA TYR A 133 -19.07 -4.24 27.12
C TYR A 133 -19.92 -5.43 27.59
N THR A 134 -19.39 -6.65 27.54
CA THR A 134 -20.11 -7.86 27.98
C THR A 134 -20.39 -7.85 29.47
N ARG A 135 -19.47 -7.35 30.30
CA ARG A 135 -19.68 -7.15 31.74
C ARG A 135 -20.80 -6.13 32.00
N ASP A 136 -20.76 -5.00 31.31
CA ASP A 136 -21.72 -3.91 31.49
C ASP A 136 -23.12 -4.27 30.98
N ALA A 137 -23.19 -4.96 29.85
CA ALA A 137 -24.45 -5.33 29.22
C ALA A 137 -25.20 -6.45 29.96
N LYS A 138 -24.60 -7.08 30.99
CA LYS A 138 -25.15 -8.22 31.74
C LYS A 138 -25.76 -9.29 30.83
N ILE A 139 -25.21 -9.43 29.63
CA ILE A 139 -25.68 -10.41 28.65
C ILE A 139 -25.32 -11.76 29.27
N PRO A 140 -26.28 -12.66 29.51
CA PRO A 140 -25.94 -14.00 29.97
C PRO A 140 -24.99 -14.57 28.92
N GLN A 141 -23.77 -14.90 29.34
CA GLN A 141 -22.87 -15.78 28.59
C GLN A 141 -23.53 -17.15 28.56
N GLY A 142 -24.62 -17.27 27.80
CA GLY A 142 -25.18 -18.55 27.42
C GLY A 142 -24.09 -19.27 26.66
N ASP A 143 -23.83 -20.52 27.08
CA ASP A 143 -22.81 -21.40 26.54
C ASP A 143 -22.47 -21.11 25.08
N ALA A 144 -21.16 -21.06 24.81
CA ALA A 144 -20.57 -21.04 23.49
C ALA A 144 -20.89 -22.34 22.69
N GLY A 145 -22.16 -22.71 22.60
CA GLY A 145 -22.65 -23.49 21.49
C GLY A 145 -22.47 -22.60 20.26
N GLY A 146 -21.53 -22.97 19.38
CA GLY A 146 -21.41 -22.40 18.05
C GLY A 146 -22.77 -22.32 17.35
N PRO A 147 -22.89 -21.62 16.21
CA PRO A 147 -24.16 -21.41 15.53
C PRO A 147 -24.88 -22.76 15.46
N ARG A 148 -25.88 -22.95 16.32
CA ARG A 148 -26.71 -24.14 16.28
C ARG A 148 -27.36 -23.99 14.93
N THR A 149 -26.88 -24.73 13.94
CA THR A 149 -27.61 -24.93 12.71
C THR A 149 -28.90 -25.58 13.16
N ILE A 150 -29.92 -24.75 13.34
CA ILE A 150 -31.26 -25.15 13.81
C ILE A 150 -31.81 -26.23 12.88
N LEU A 151 -31.27 -26.32 11.68
CA LEU A 151 -31.60 -27.31 10.66
C LEU A 151 -30.41 -28.26 10.44
N PRO A 152 -30.64 -29.58 10.35
CA PRO A 152 -29.62 -30.53 9.93
C PRO A 152 -29.15 -30.17 8.51
N VAL A 153 -27.85 -30.36 8.24
CA VAL A 153 -27.29 -30.20 6.89
C VAL A 153 -27.90 -31.26 5.98
N LEU A 154 -28.52 -30.83 4.87
CA LEU A 154 -29.11 -31.73 3.89
C LEU A 154 -28.02 -32.48 3.12
N THR A 155 -27.78 -33.73 3.50
CA THR A 155 -26.96 -34.70 2.75
C THR A 155 -27.85 -35.52 1.81
N PRO A 156 -27.32 -36.07 0.70
CA PRO A 156 -28.12 -36.90 -0.22
C PRO A 156 -28.76 -38.10 0.48
N GLU A 157 -28.08 -38.70 1.43
CA GLU A 157 -28.61 -39.80 2.25
C GLU A 157 -29.79 -39.33 3.13
N SER A 158 -29.65 -38.18 3.80
CA SER A 158 -30.75 -37.62 4.61
C SER A 158 -31.98 -37.27 3.78
N ALA A 159 -31.78 -36.82 2.53
CA ALA A 159 -32.86 -36.54 1.59
C ALA A 159 -33.58 -37.82 1.15
N GLN A 160 -32.85 -38.90 0.83
CA GLN A 160 -33.43 -40.20 0.48
C GLN A 160 -34.23 -40.80 1.65
N GLN A 161 -33.67 -40.75 2.85
CA GLN A 161 -34.35 -41.19 4.07
C GLN A 161 -35.62 -40.38 4.31
N ALA A 162 -35.60 -39.06 4.10
CA ALA A 162 -36.78 -38.22 4.23
C ALA A 162 -37.91 -38.60 3.25
N VAL A 163 -37.58 -38.98 2.02
CA VAL A 163 -38.57 -39.45 1.03
C VAL A 163 -39.19 -40.79 1.47
N VAL A 164 -38.35 -41.75 1.88
CA VAL A 164 -38.84 -43.05 2.37
C VAL A 164 -39.73 -42.88 3.60
N LEU A 165 -39.35 -42.01 4.54
CA LEU A 165 -40.14 -41.72 5.73
C LEU A 165 -41.46 -41.01 5.39
N ALA A 166 -41.47 -40.11 4.40
CA ALA A 166 -42.70 -39.47 3.94
C ALA A 166 -43.68 -40.47 3.28
N GLU A 167 -43.17 -41.52 2.63
CA GLU A 167 -44.02 -42.58 2.07
C GLU A 167 -44.63 -43.44 3.18
N ILE A 168 -43.83 -43.82 4.19
CA ILE A 168 -44.28 -44.70 5.28
C ILE A 168 -45.20 -43.97 6.26
N LEU A 169 -44.86 -42.72 6.62
CA LEU A 169 -45.55 -41.92 7.64
C LEU A 169 -46.57 -40.93 7.05
N GLY A 170 -46.58 -40.78 5.72
CA GLY A 170 -47.39 -39.80 5.01
C GLY A 170 -46.76 -38.40 4.98
N GLU A 171 -47.48 -37.46 4.34
CA GLU A 171 -46.97 -36.11 4.08
C GLU A 171 -46.56 -35.36 5.37
N PRO A 172 -45.39 -34.67 5.34
CA PRO A 172 -44.90 -33.91 6.47
C PRO A 172 -45.92 -32.84 6.88
N ARG A 173 -46.04 -32.58 8.19
CA ARG A 173 -47.00 -31.60 8.72
C ARG A 173 -46.84 -30.21 8.12
N ALA A 174 -45.63 -29.83 7.70
CA ALA A 174 -45.34 -28.56 7.04
C ALA A 174 -45.99 -28.41 5.65
N HIS A 175 -46.28 -29.51 4.96
CA HIS A 175 -46.92 -29.51 3.64
C HIS A 175 -48.43 -29.67 3.70
N ARG A 176 -49.00 -29.94 4.88
CA ARG A 176 -50.45 -30.04 5.04
C ARG A 176 -51.04 -28.63 4.96
N PRO A 177 -52.06 -28.39 4.12
CA PRO A 177 -52.69 -27.08 4.03
C PRO A 177 -53.22 -26.70 5.42
N GLY A 178 -52.77 -25.57 5.94
CA GLY A 178 -53.25 -25.04 7.21
C GLY A 178 -54.76 -24.77 7.12
N ARG A 179 -55.48 -24.85 8.25
CA ARG A 179 -56.94 -24.61 8.29
C ARG A 179 -57.36 -23.31 7.58
N TRP A 180 -56.52 -22.28 7.62
CA TRP A 180 -56.75 -20.99 6.96
C TRP A 180 -56.71 -21.04 5.42
N GLN A 181 -55.98 -21.98 4.82
CA GLN A 181 -55.90 -22.14 3.35
C GLN A 181 -57.05 -22.97 2.78
N GLN A 182 -57.74 -23.77 3.60
CA GLN A 182 -58.86 -24.59 3.16
C GLN A 182 -60.12 -23.75 2.84
N HIS A 183 -60.27 -22.59 3.48
CA HIS A 183 -61.41 -21.69 3.24
C HIS A 183 -61.35 -20.94 1.90
N HIS A 184 -60.18 -20.87 1.25
CA HIS A 184 -60.02 -20.13 -0.02
C HIS A 184 -60.11 -20.99 -1.29
N ARG A 185 -60.50 -22.27 -1.18
CA ARG A 185 -60.62 -23.19 -2.34
C ARG A 185 -62.06 -23.46 -2.80
N HIS A 186 -63.06 -22.84 -2.18
CA HIS A 186 -64.49 -23.09 -2.46
C HIS A 186 -65.26 -21.88 -3.02
N GLU A 187 -64.56 -20.91 -3.63
CA GLU A 187 -65.19 -19.90 -4.50
C GLU A 187 -64.97 -20.23 -5.97
#